data_AF-A0A496N9P4-F1
#
_entry.id   AF-A0A496N9P4-F1
#
_cell.length_a   1.000
_cell.length_b   1.000
_cell.length_c   1.000
_cell.angle_alpha   90.00
_cell.angle_beta   90.00
_cell.angle_gamma   90.00
#
_symmetry.space_group_name_H-M   'P 1'
#
loop_
_entity.id
_entity.type
_entity.pdbx_description
1 polymer ?
#
loop_
_entity_poly.entity_id
_entity_poly.type
_entity_poly.pdbx_seq_one_letter_code
_entity_poly.pdbx_strand_id
1 'polypeptide(L)' 'KKMLATFEKTAALRRTVTIEDVGNSAAFLCSDLASGITGEIVHVDAGFSITAMGELGEE' A
#
# COMPACT_ATOMS: atom_id res chain seq x y z
N LYS A 1 -8.06 5.85 15.06
CA LYS A 1 -9.09 5.87 13.99
C LYS A 1 -8.91 7.03 13.02
N LYS A 2 -8.72 8.28 13.48
CA LYS A 2 -8.47 9.46 12.63
C LYS A 2 -7.38 9.25 11.57
N MET A 3 -6.22 8.70 11.95
CA MET A 3 -5.12 8.39 11.03
C MET A 3 -5.51 7.42 9.90
N LEU A 4 -6.26 6.36 10.19
CA LEU A 4 -6.72 5.41 9.17
C LEU A 4 -7.73 6.06 8.21
N ALA A 5 -8.63 6.89 8.74
CA ALA A 5 -9.56 7.65 7.91
C ALA A 5 -8.84 8.66 7.01
N THR A 6 -7.79 9.32 7.49
CA THR A 6 -6.93 10.17 6.66
C THR A 6 -6.22 9.35 5.58
N PHE A 7 -5.68 8.18 5.93
CA PHE A 7 -5.06 7.27 4.97
C PHE A 7 -6.05 6.87 3.86
N GLU A 8 -7.27 6.46 4.19
CA GLU A 8 -8.32 6.13 3.22
C GLU A 8 -8.66 7.31 2.31
N LYS A 9 -8.60 8.55 2.80
CA LYS A 9 -8.83 9.74 1.97
C LYS A 9 -7.65 10.10 1.08
N THR A 10 -6.44 9.63 1.36
CA THR A 10 -5.25 10.01 0.61
C THR A 10 -4.77 8.90 -0.32
N ALA A 11 -4.94 7.63 0.05
CA ALA A 11 -4.57 6.49 -0.76
C ALA A 11 -5.40 6.45 -2.06
N ALA A 12 -4.76 6.09 -3.18
CA ALA A 12 -5.41 6.04 -4.48
C ALA A 12 -6.64 5.10 -4.49
N LEU A 13 -6.56 3.94 -3.81
CA LEU A 13 -7.65 2.96 -3.75
C LEU A 13 -8.72 3.26 -2.70
N ARG A 14 -8.60 4.38 -1.97
CA ARG A 14 -9.59 4.87 -0.99
C ARG A 14 -10.00 3.88 0.10
N ARG A 15 -9.07 3.02 0.51
CA ARG A 15 -9.23 2.03 1.58
C ARG A 15 -7.92 1.80 2.29
N THR A 16 -7.97 1.30 3.53
CA THR A 16 -6.78 0.76 4.18
C THR A 16 -6.36 -0.56 3.52
N VAL A 17 -5.06 -0.81 3.51
CA VAL A 17 -4.50 -2.13 3.20
C VAL A 17 -4.90 -3.14 4.29
N THR A 18 -5.18 -4.38 3.92
CA THR A 18 -5.44 -5.47 4.87
C THR A 18 -4.21 -6.35 5.04
N ILE A 19 -4.22 -7.21 6.07
CA ILE A 19 -3.12 -8.17 6.26
C ILE A 19 -3.04 -9.17 5.11
N GLU A 20 -4.17 -9.48 4.45
CA GLU A 20 -4.24 -10.36 3.29
C GLU A 20 -3.61 -9.71 2.05
N ASP A 21 -3.78 -8.41 1.82
CA ASP A 21 -3.13 -7.71 0.71
C ASP A 21 -1.59 -7.83 0.80
N VAL A 22 -1.05 -7.61 2.01
CA VAL A 22 0.39 -7.73 2.30
C VAL A 22 0.84 -9.19 2.22
N GLY A 23 0.10 -10.10 2.84
CA GLY A 23 0.40 -11.52 2.85
C GLY A 23 0.42 -12.14 1.46
N ASN A 24 -0.55 -11.80 0.61
CA ASN A 24 -0.61 -12.28 -0.77
C ASN A 24 0.55 -11.74 -1.62
N SER A 25 0.91 -10.47 -1.44
CA SER A 25 2.06 -9.86 -2.13
C SER A 25 3.37 -10.54 -1.71
N ALA A 26 3.55 -10.79 -0.41
CA ALA A 26 4.70 -11.52 0.11
C ALA A 26 4.73 -12.97 -0.39
N ALA A 27 3.58 -13.66 -0.42
CA ALA A 27 3.49 -15.01 -0.94
C ALA A 27 3.86 -15.10 -2.42
N PHE A 28 3.43 -14.13 -3.24
CA PHE A 28 3.86 -14.01 -4.63
C PHE A 28 5.38 -13.82 -4.74
N LEU A 29 5.95 -12.88 -3.99
CA LEU A 29 7.40 -12.59 -4.02
C LEU A 29 8.26 -13.76 -3.53
N CYS A 30 7.74 -14.59 -2.64
CA CYS A 30 8.42 -15.81 -2.17
C CYS A 30 8.21 -17.02 -3.09
N SER A 31 7.40 -16.90 -4.15
CA SER A 31 7.09 -18.00 -5.07
C SER A 31 7.95 -17.98 -6.33
N ASP A 32 7.97 -19.10 -7.06
CA ASP A 32 8.67 -19.21 -8.36
C ASP A 32 8.15 -18.21 -9.41
N LEU A 33 6.93 -17.69 -9.24
CA LEU A 33 6.33 -16.69 -10.12
C LEU A 33 7.10 -15.36 -10.11
N ALA A 34 7.81 -15.07 -9.02
CA ALA A 34 8.62 -13.87 -8.88
C ALA A 34 10.12 -14.12 -9.15
N SER A 35 10.49 -15.26 -9.74
CA SER A 35 11.90 -15.67 -9.96
C SER A 35 12.77 -14.65 -10.73
N GLY A 36 12.16 -13.78 -11.53
CA GLY A 36 12.85 -12.70 -12.24
C GLY A 36 12.93 -11.36 -11.49
N ILE A 37 12.36 -11.25 -10.28
CA ILE A 37 12.26 -10.00 -9.53
C ILE A 37 13.30 -10.01 -8.40
N THR A 38 14.22 -9.04 -8.40
CA THR A 38 15.24 -8.91 -7.35
C THR A 38 15.66 -7.45 -7.19
N GLY A 39 16.05 -7.05 -5.98
CA GLY A 39 16.51 -5.69 -5.69
C GLY A 39 15.43 -4.61 -5.68
N GLU A 40 14.15 -5.00 -5.78
CA GLU A 40 13.02 -4.06 -5.90
C GLU A 40 12.33 -3.76 -4.57
N ILE A 41 11.75 -2.56 -4.46
CA ILE A 41 10.87 -2.15 -3.36
C ILE A 41 9.43 -2.16 -3.86
N VAL A 42 8.68 -3.21 -3.49
CA VAL A 42 7.26 -3.34 -3.86
C VAL A 42 6.38 -2.68 -2.80
N HIS A 43 5.68 -1.61 -3.18
CA HIS A 43 4.76 -0.90 -2.31
C HIS A 43 3.40 -1.62 -2.25
N VAL A 44 2.98 -1.98 -1.04
CA VAL A 44 1.66 -2.57 -0.76
C VAL A 44 0.90 -1.66 0.21
N ASP A 45 0.48 -0.52 -0.30
CA ASP A 45 0.01 0.62 0.50
C ASP A 45 -1.25 1.28 -0.07
N ALA A 46 -2.02 0.54 -0.87
CA ALA A 46 -3.21 1.06 -1.55
C ALA A 46 -2.92 2.29 -2.46
N GLY A 47 -1.68 2.45 -2.91
CA GLY A 47 -1.22 3.53 -3.78
C GLY A 47 -0.96 4.84 -3.02
N PHE A 48 -0.69 4.78 -1.72
CA PHE A 48 -0.37 5.96 -0.91
C PHE A 48 0.98 6.59 -1.29
N SER A 49 2.00 5.78 -1.58
CA SER A 49 3.35 6.24 -1.95
C SER A 49 3.42 7.10 -3.21
N ILE A 50 2.46 6.96 -4.12
CA ILE A 50 2.41 7.74 -5.37
C ILE A 50 1.51 8.97 -5.30
N THR A 51 0.74 9.13 -4.21
CA THR A 51 -0.04 10.35 -4.04
C THR A 51 0.85 11.43 -3.42
N ALA A 52 0.78 12.65 -3.97
CA ALA A 52 1.26 13.80 -3.23
C ALA A 52 0.47 13.84 -1.91
N MET A 53 1.10 14.16 -0.78
CA MET A 53 0.38 14.34 0.50
C MET A 53 -0.82 15.24 0.25
N GLY A 54 -2.01 14.64 0.12
CA GLY A 54 -3.25 15.39 0.08
C GLY A 54 -3.30 16.21 1.36
N GLU A 55 -3.72 17.48 1.26
CA GLU A 55 -3.77 18.42 2.37
C GLU A 55 -4.11 17.66 3.65
N LEU A 56 -3.16 17.63 4.59
CA LEU A 56 -3.43 17.23 5.96
C LEU A 56 -4.42 18.29 6.45
N GLY A 57 -5.71 18.08 6.14
CA GLY A 57 -6.75 19.04 6.46
C GLY A 57 -6.65 19.31 7.94
N GLU A 58 -6.33 20.56 8.26
CA GLU A 58 -6.36 21.08 9.62
C GLU A 58 -7.81 21.02 10.10
N GLU A 59 -8.14 19.94 10.81
CA GLU A 59 -9.14 19.89 11.89
C GLU A 59 -8.66 18.87 12.91
#